data_AF-A0A441U9N8-F1
#
_entry.id   AF-A0A441U9N8-F1
#
_cell.length_a   1.000
_cell.length_b   1.000
_cell.length_c   1.000
_cell.angle_alpha   90.00
_cell.angle_beta   90.00
_cell.angle_gamma   90.00
#
_symmetry.space_group_name_H-M   'P 1'
#
loop_
_entity.id
_entity.type
_entity.pdbx_description
1 polymer ?
#
loop_
_entity_poly.entity_id
_entity_poly.type
_entity_poly.pdbx_seq_one_letter_code
_entity_poly.pdbx_strand_id
1 'polypeptide(L)'
;MYCARPRDSAVIHTHSIHCVALSVLDGTNHEDVLPPLTAYYVMRVGTLPLVLYYPPGDEMLGEAVGLAAKSHHALLLANHGPVVSGRTLHEAQYALEELEETAKLFFLLGDRPVKCLSPEAVTDLRRRF
;
A
#
# COMPACT_ATOMS: atom_id res chain seq x y z
N MET A 1 13.79 2.74 1.47
CA MET A 1 12.77 3.76 1.82
C MET A 1 13.38 5.06 2.36
N TYR A 2 14.11 5.05 3.48
CA TYR A 2 14.70 6.29 4.07
C TYR A 2 15.46 7.18 3.08
N CYS A 3 16.33 6.61 2.23
CA CYS A 3 17.07 7.39 1.23
C CYS A 3 16.16 8.08 0.19
N ALA A 4 15.05 7.44 -0.18
CA ALA A 4 14.09 7.99 -1.14
C ALA A 4 13.12 8.99 -0.50
N ARG A 5 12.87 8.87 0.80
CA ARG A 5 11.92 9.66 1.57
C ARG A 5 12.59 10.23 2.83
N PRO A 6 13.44 11.26 2.71
CA PRO A 6 14.27 11.77 3.82
C PRO A 6 13.48 12.42 4.97
N ARG A 7 12.17 12.66 4.79
CA ARG A 7 11.27 13.16 5.85
C ARG A 7 10.64 12.04 6.67
N ASP A 8 10.73 10.79 6.20
CA ASP A 8 10.17 9.65 6.90
C ASP A 8 11.19 9.15 7.93
N SER A 9 10.74 8.88 9.15
CA SER A 9 11.58 8.45 10.27
C SER A 9 11.23 7.06 10.80
N ALA A 10 10.20 6.43 10.23
CA ALA A 10 9.81 5.06 10.54
C ALA A 10 9.46 4.29 9.27
N VAL A 11 9.79 3.00 9.27
CA VAL A 11 9.38 2.02 8.26
C VAL A 11 8.87 0.80 9.01
N ILE A 12 7.69 0.33 8.65
CA ILE A 12 7.11 -0.90 9.16
C ILE A 12 6.90 -1.85 8.00
N HIS A 13 7.41 -3.06 8.14
CA HIS A 13 7.18 -4.18 7.23
C HIS A 13 6.54 -5.31 8.03
N THR A 14 5.48 -5.89 7.50
CA THR A 14 4.78 -7.01 8.11
C THR A 14 4.41 -8.05 7.06
N HIS A 15 3.98 -9.21 7.54
CA HIS A 15 3.28 -10.22 6.75
C HIS A 15 1.80 -10.23 7.17
N SER A 16 1.17 -9.04 7.16
CA SER A 16 -0.26 -8.91 7.50
C SER A 16 -1.10 -9.76 6.54
N ILE A 17 -2.01 -10.57 7.10
CA ILE A 17 -2.54 -11.74 6.40
C ILE A 17 -3.31 -11.41 5.13
N HIS A 18 -4.13 -10.35 5.13
CA HIS A 18 -4.91 -9.98 3.94
C HIS A 18 -4.04 -9.24 2.92
N CYS A 19 -3.07 -8.44 3.36
CA CYS A 19 -2.10 -7.86 2.44
C CYS A 19 -1.24 -8.94 1.76
N VAL A 20 -0.82 -9.98 2.49
CA VAL A 20 -0.11 -11.13 1.90
C VAL A 20 -1.01 -11.84 0.90
N ALA A 21 -2.27 -12.10 1.25
CA ALA A 21 -3.24 -12.70 0.33
C ALA A 21 -3.41 -11.85 -0.94
N LEU A 22 -3.44 -10.52 -0.82
CA LEU A 22 -3.48 -9.60 -1.95
C LEU A 22 -2.21 -9.68 -2.81
N SER A 23 -1.04 -9.81 -2.18
CA SER A 23 0.27 -9.83 -2.86
C SER A 23 0.52 -11.07 -3.71
N VAL A 24 -0.28 -12.13 -3.54
CA VAL A 24 -0.17 -13.38 -4.31
C VAL A 24 -1.23 -13.51 -5.40
N LEU A 25 -2.11 -12.50 -5.57
CA LEU A 25 -3.14 -12.52 -6.61
C LEU A 25 -2.51 -12.26 -7.99
N ASP A 26 -2.94 -13.06 -8.97
CA ASP A 26 -2.65 -12.84 -10.38
C ASP A 26 -3.60 -11.80 -10.99
N GLY A 27 -3.19 -11.18 -12.10
CA GLY A 27 -4.01 -10.24 -12.87
C GLY A 27 -4.35 -8.93 -12.16
N THR A 28 -3.63 -8.57 -11.10
CA THR A 28 -3.83 -7.30 -10.41
C THR A 28 -3.25 -6.11 -11.19
N ASN A 29 -3.80 -4.91 -10.98
CA ASN A 29 -3.20 -3.69 -11.50
C ASN A 29 -1.96 -3.34 -10.66
N HIS A 30 -0.76 -3.50 -11.23
CA HIS A 30 0.49 -3.28 -10.50
C HIS A 30 0.72 -1.81 -10.08
N GLU A 31 0.04 -0.85 -10.71
CA GLU A 31 0.17 0.57 -10.34
C GLU A 31 -0.71 0.94 -9.12
N ASP A 32 -1.82 0.23 -8.92
CA ASP A 32 -2.73 0.44 -7.78
C ASP A 32 -3.57 -0.83 -7.56
N VAL A 33 -3.13 -1.66 -6.62
CA VAL A 33 -3.66 -3.02 -6.42
C VAL A 33 -5.04 -3.01 -5.76
N LEU A 34 -5.33 -2.01 -4.91
CA LEU A 34 -6.60 -1.86 -4.23
C LEU A 34 -7.41 -0.68 -4.78
N PRO A 35 -8.70 -0.87 -5.07
CA PRO A 35 -9.56 0.25 -5.44
C PRO A 35 -9.82 1.17 -4.23
N PRO A 36 -10.24 2.42 -4.44
CA PRO A 36 -10.54 3.37 -3.37
C PRO A 36 -11.89 3.04 -2.69
N LEU A 37 -11.88 2.01 -1.85
CA LEU A 37 -13.06 1.47 -1.16
C LEU A 37 -13.58 2.40 -0.07
N THR A 38 -12.68 3.05 0.66
CA THR A 38 -12.99 3.92 1.80
C THR A 38 -12.20 5.23 1.71
N ALA A 39 -12.69 6.27 2.38
CA ALA A 39 -11.99 7.56 2.42
C ALA A 39 -10.62 7.44 3.13
N TYR A 40 -10.54 6.63 4.19
CA TYR A 40 -9.31 6.47 4.97
C TYR A 40 -8.20 5.76 4.20
N TYR A 41 -8.52 4.78 3.34
CA TYR A 41 -7.54 4.22 2.41
C TYR A 41 -6.90 5.31 1.54
N VAL A 42 -7.73 6.17 0.93
CA VAL A 42 -7.23 7.28 0.09
C VAL A 42 -6.41 8.29 0.89
N MET A 43 -6.83 8.61 2.11
CA MET A 43 -6.17 9.60 2.97
C MET A 43 -4.86 9.09 3.60
N ARG A 44 -4.77 7.80 3.93
CA ARG A 44 -3.65 7.23 4.70
C ARG A 44 -2.68 6.43 3.85
N VAL A 45 -3.15 5.82 2.76
CA VAL A 45 -2.36 4.98 1.86
C VAL A 45 -2.18 5.67 0.50
N GLY A 46 -3.26 6.23 -0.05
CA GLY A 46 -3.23 6.93 -1.34
C GLY A 46 -3.40 5.98 -2.53
N THR A 47 -2.29 5.39 -2.97
CA THR A 47 -2.24 4.32 -3.99
C THR A 47 -1.28 3.24 -3.51
N LEU A 48 -1.51 2.00 -3.91
CA LEU A 48 -0.70 0.86 -3.49
C LEU A 48 -0.09 0.15 -4.69
N PRO A 49 1.11 0.55 -5.15
CA PRO A 49 1.80 -0.14 -6.22
C PRO A 49 2.35 -1.50 -5.75
N LEU A 50 2.43 -2.45 -6.68
CA LEU A 50 3.03 -3.77 -6.50
C LEU A 50 4.49 -3.77 -6.97
N VAL A 51 5.42 -4.03 -6.05
CA VAL A 51 6.80 -4.35 -6.39
C VAL A 51 6.87 -5.83 -6.76
N LEU A 52 7.46 -6.13 -7.92
CA LEU A 52 7.64 -7.50 -8.39
C LEU A 52 8.43 -8.35 -7.39
N TYR A 53 8.29 -9.67 -7.52
CA TYR A 53 8.93 -10.61 -6.63
C TYR A 53 10.46 -10.59 -6.79
N TYR A 54 11.14 -10.55 -5.65
CA TYR A 54 12.57 -10.78 -5.50
C TYR A 54 12.79 -11.64 -4.24
N PRO A 55 13.85 -12.46 -4.17
CA PRO A 55 14.18 -13.21 -2.96
C PRO A 55 14.39 -12.28 -1.74
N PRO A 56 13.97 -12.70 -0.52
CA PRO A 56 14.27 -11.93 0.69
C PRO A 56 15.78 -11.73 0.88
N GLY A 57 16.20 -10.48 1.05
CA GLY A 57 17.62 -10.10 1.20
C GLY A 57 18.35 -9.81 -0.11
N ASP A 58 17.70 -9.98 -1.27
CA ASP A 58 18.25 -9.59 -2.56
C ASP A 58 18.41 -8.06 -2.67
N GLU A 59 19.55 -7.61 -3.19
CA GLU A 59 19.82 -6.18 -3.38
C GLU A 59 18.82 -5.54 -4.36
N MET A 60 18.38 -6.28 -5.38
CA MET A 60 17.40 -5.82 -6.36
C MET A 60 16.04 -5.51 -5.73
N LEU A 61 15.67 -6.22 -4.65
CA LEU A 61 14.47 -5.89 -3.87
C LEU A 61 14.60 -4.49 -3.25
N GLY A 62 15.76 -4.21 -2.65
CA GLY A 62 16.06 -2.92 -2.04
C GLY A 62 16.04 -1.77 -3.05
N GLU A 63 16.59 -1.99 -4.25
CA GLU A 63 16.57 -1.03 -5.35
C GLU A 63 15.16 -0.77 -5.87
N ALA A 64 14.38 -1.82 -6.11
CA ALA A 64 13.00 -1.72 -6.60
C ALA A 64 12.10 -0.99 -5.58
N VAL A 65 12.22 -1.33 -4.29
CA VAL A 65 11.56 -0.62 -3.19
C VAL A 65 12.03 0.84 -3.14
N GLY A 66 13.33 1.10 -3.30
CA GLY A 66 13.90 2.44 -3.32
C GLY A 66 13.35 3.31 -4.45
N LEU A 67 13.17 2.74 -5.64
CA LEU A 67 12.58 3.43 -6.79
C LEU A 67 11.10 3.76 -6.57
N ALA A 68 10.31 2.77 -6.16
CA ALA A 68 8.87 2.95 -5.92
C ALA A 68 8.59 3.93 -4.76
N ALA A 69 9.44 3.93 -3.73
CA ALA A 69 9.34 4.79 -2.57
C ALA A 69 9.47 6.30 -2.88
N LYS A 70 10.02 6.66 -4.05
CA LYS A 70 10.13 8.07 -4.47
C LYS A 70 8.77 8.75 -4.55
N SER A 71 7.74 8.02 -4.96
CA SER A 71 6.38 8.54 -5.16
C SER A 71 5.37 7.99 -4.15
N HIS A 72 5.67 6.87 -3.50
CA HIS A 72 4.73 6.17 -2.61
C HIS A 72 5.37 5.92 -1.23
N HIS A 73 4.62 6.08 -0.15
CA HIS A 73 5.06 5.68 1.19
C HIS A 73 4.57 4.29 1.60
N ALA A 74 3.57 3.74 0.92
CA ALA A 74 3.10 2.37 1.10
C ALA A 74 3.33 1.58 -0.20
N LEU A 75 3.87 0.37 -0.08
CA LEU A 75 4.15 -0.54 -1.19
C LEU A 75 3.67 -1.94 -0.82
N LEU A 76 3.20 -2.69 -1.81
CA LEU A 76 2.96 -4.12 -1.67
C LEU A 76 4.08 -4.89 -2.37
N LEU A 77 4.69 -5.86 -1.69
CA LEU A 77 5.73 -6.71 -2.26
C LEU A 77 5.09 -8.02 -2.71
N ALA A 78 5.18 -8.35 -4.00
CA ALA A 78 4.59 -9.57 -4.56
C ALA A 78 5.09 -10.81 -3.81
N ASN A 79 4.14 -11.70 -3.48
CA ASN A 79 4.38 -12.92 -2.70
C ASN A 79 5.10 -12.72 -1.36
N HIS A 80 4.96 -11.55 -0.72
CA HIS A 80 5.71 -11.23 0.49
C HIS A 80 4.91 -10.42 1.52
N GLY A 81 4.38 -9.24 1.16
CA GLY A 81 3.60 -8.42 2.10
C GLY A 81 3.86 -6.92 1.99
N PRO A 82 3.22 -6.10 2.83
CA PRO A 82 3.32 -4.65 2.76
C PRO A 82 4.59 -4.11 3.40
N VAL A 83 5.06 -2.97 2.90
CA VAL A 83 6.04 -2.12 3.57
C VAL A 83 5.56 -0.66 3.50
N VAL A 84 5.53 0.00 4.65
CA VAL A 84 4.98 1.35 4.82
C VAL A 84 5.96 2.23 5.58
N SER A 85 6.21 3.44 5.08
CA SER A 85 6.99 4.48 5.76
C SER A 85 6.12 5.65 6.21
N GLY A 86 6.59 6.38 7.22
CA GLY A 86 5.92 7.58 7.73
C GLY A 86 6.88 8.50 8.47
N ARG A 87 6.44 9.75 8.73
CA ARG A 87 7.27 10.75 9.45
C ARG A 87 7.43 10.41 10.92
N THR A 88 6.55 9.56 11.45
CA THR A 88 6.62 8.98 12.79
C THR A 88 6.22 7.51 12.72
N LEU A 89 6.60 6.72 13.73
CA LEU A 89 6.14 5.33 13.86
C LEU A 89 4.62 5.24 13.87
N HIS A 90 3.95 6.19 14.51
CA HIS A 90 2.50 6.26 14.62
C HIS A 90 1.82 6.47 13.26
N GLU A 91 2.36 7.34 12.41
CA GLU A 91 1.86 7.54 11.05
C GLU A 91 2.03 6.27 10.19
N ALA A 92 3.20 5.62 10.27
CA ALA A 92 3.46 4.39 9.53
C ALA A 92 2.56 3.24 10.02
N GLN A 93 2.33 3.15 11.33
CA GLN A 93 1.45 2.15 11.94
C GLN A 93 0.00 2.32 11.48
N TYR A 94 -0.55 3.53 11.55
CA TYR A 94 -1.92 3.78 11.11
C TYR A 94 -2.14 3.53 9.62
N ALA A 95 -1.17 3.90 8.78
CA ALA A 95 -1.26 3.60 7.35
C ALA A 95 -1.21 2.09 7.07
N LEU A 96 -0.40 1.34 7.82
CA LEU A 96 -0.34 -0.12 7.72
C LEU A 96 -1.63 -0.80 8.21
N GLU A 97 -2.18 -0.37 9.35
CA GLU A 97 -3.44 -0.90 9.90
C GLU A 97 -4.62 -0.64 8.95
N GLU A 98 -4.72 0.58 8.40
CA GLU A 98 -5.74 0.93 7.41
C GLU A 98 -5.57 0.12 6.12
N LEU A 99 -4.33 -0.12 5.68
CA LEU A 99 -4.04 -0.94 4.52
C LEU A 99 -4.50 -2.39 4.73
N GLU A 100 -4.19 -3.00 5.88
CA GLU A 100 -4.63 -4.36 6.21
C GLU A 100 -6.15 -4.49 6.32
N GLU A 101 -6.83 -3.54 6.98
CA GLU A 101 -8.30 -3.56 7.05
C GLU A 101 -8.94 -3.32 5.68
N THR A 102 -8.33 -2.51 4.81
CA THR A 102 -8.80 -2.34 3.41
C THR A 102 -8.63 -3.61 2.60
N ALA A 103 -7.48 -4.30 2.73
CA ALA A 103 -7.24 -5.58 2.07
C ALA A 103 -8.23 -6.64 2.56
N LYS A 104 -8.49 -6.70 3.87
CA LYS A 104 -9.51 -7.58 4.46
C LYS A 104 -10.90 -7.28 3.93
N LEU A 105 -11.28 -6.00 3.86
CA LEU A 105 -12.56 -5.58 3.29
C LEU A 105 -12.68 -6.03 1.83
N PHE A 106 -11.64 -5.87 1.02
CA PHE A 106 -11.61 -6.32 -0.37
C PHE A 106 -11.95 -7.82 -0.50
N PHE A 107 -11.31 -8.68 0.29
CA PHE A 107 -11.62 -10.12 0.30
C PHE A 107 -13.00 -10.45 0.86
N LEU A 108 -13.45 -9.74 1.90
CA LEU A 108 -14.79 -9.94 2.48
C LEU A 108 -15.90 -9.57 1.51
N LEU A 109 -15.69 -8.54 0.68
CA LEU A 109 -16.63 -8.12 -0.36
C LEU A 109 -16.73 -9.16 -1.48
N GLY A 110 -15.60 -9.73 -1.93
CA GLY A 110 -15.55 -10.72 -3.00
C GLY A 110 -16.15 -10.19 -4.30
N ASP A 111 -16.90 -11.01 -5.03
CA ASP A 111 -17.50 -10.65 -6.32
C ASP A 111 -18.78 -9.79 -6.20
N ARG A 112 -19.12 -9.30 -5.01
CA ARG A 112 -20.31 -8.46 -4.83
C ARG A 112 -20.12 -7.12 -5.54
N PRO A 113 -21.19 -6.52 -6.11
CA PRO A 113 -21.10 -5.17 -6.67
C PRO A 113 -20.64 -4.15 -5.60
N VAL A 114 -19.52 -3.49 -5.85
CA VAL A 114 -18.94 -2.49 -4.93
C VAL A 114 -19.13 -1.08 -5.50
N LYS A 115 -19.51 -0.14 -4.64
CA LYS A 115 -19.52 1.29 -4.95
C LYS A 115 -18.23 1.93 -4.43
N CYS A 116 -17.20 1.99 -5.27
CA CYS A 116 -15.97 2.71 -4.96
C CYS A 116 -16.21 4.22 -4.89
N LEU A 117 -15.27 4.95 -4.28
CA LEU A 117 -15.26 6.41 -4.36
C LEU A 117 -15.12 6.87 -5.80
N SER A 118 -15.84 7.94 -6.16
CA SER A 118 -15.72 8.53 -7.49
C SER A 118 -14.37 9.23 -7.65
N PRO A 119 -13.88 9.41 -8.89
CA PRO A 119 -12.63 10.15 -9.14
C PRO A 119 -12.62 11.55 -8.52
N GLU A 120 -13.76 12.24 -8.52
CA GLU A 120 -13.92 13.56 -7.91
C GLU A 120 -13.77 13.51 -6.39
N ALA A 121 -14.35 12.50 -5.73
CA ALA A 121 -14.21 12.29 -4.29
C ALA A 121 -12.76 11.95 -3.91
N VAL A 122 -12.09 11.09 -4.68
CA VAL A 122 -10.67 10.77 -4.50
C VAL A 122 -9.80 12.02 -4.65
N THR A 123 -10.07 12.84 -5.67
CA THR A 123 -9.34 14.09 -5.91
C THR A 123 -9.54 15.10 -4.79
N ASP A 124 -10.77 15.22 -4.27
CA ASP A 124 -11.07 16.11 -3.15
C ASP A 124 -10.37 15.66 -1.86
N LEU A 125 -10.33 14.37 -1.57
CA LEU A 125 -9.61 13.81 -0.41
C LEU A 125 -8.11 14.10 -0.50
N ARG A 126 -7.47 13.83 -1.64
CA ARG A 126 -6.03 14.09 -1.86
C ARG A 126 -5.63 15.56 -1.78
N ARG A 127 -6.58 16.48 -1.97
CA ARG A 127 -6.34 17.92 -1.84
C ARG A 127 -6.41 18.38 -0.37
N ARG A 128 -7.24 17.73 0.44
CA ARG A 128 -7.52 18.12 1.83
C ARG A 128 -6.55 17.50 2.84
N PHE A 129 -6.02 16.33 2.53
CA PHE A 129 -5.19 15.50 3.40
C PHE A 129 -3.90 15.12 2.68
#